data_AF-A0A6G1H5K4-F1
#
_entry.id   AF-A0A6G1H5K4-F1
#
_cell.length_a   1.000
_cell.length_b   1.000
_cell.length_c   1.000
_cell.angle_alpha   90.00
_cell.angle_beta   90.00
_cell.angle_gamma   90.00
#
_symmetry.space_group_name_H-M   'P 1'
#
loop_
_entity.id
_entity.type
_entity.pdbx_description
1 polymer ?
#
loop_
_entity_poly.entity_id
_entity_poly.type
_entity_poly.pdbx_seq_one_letter_code
_entity_poly.pdbx_strand_id
1 'polypeptide(L)'
;YRLRCVKMAVPGVSGGSCSDSSWVTQETSWPTFGFYFEFNGQMLEARRKIHWGRDKPIDITAFVRSGKNTLKVSSLFRRPNPSATGAMEYVFAIEEVACVTHDNVVRGFSVISGGDETVSIKASLNATTTSVDDDDDIIFDTEKNTFTITVAEPYTRSKLCEIPVRGKTCKHRECFDLETFLSAEKRFEDVSAVDVWRCPICKEDVRPGELLIDDWITGVIKALKQNGQQDTRAIIVKADGTWSPIVEEKEDNAGSANARAPSENTGELMEIVELD
;
A
#
# COMPACT_ATOMS: atom_id res chain seq x y z
N TYR A 1 22.53 1.09 -5.85
CA TYR A 1 22.70 0.89 -4.39
C TYR A 1 22.32 2.15 -3.64
N ARG A 2 21.60 2.04 -2.52
CA ARG A 2 21.27 3.19 -1.68
C ARG A 2 21.41 2.86 -0.19
N LEU A 3 21.86 3.82 0.60
CA LEU A 3 21.87 3.72 2.05
C LEU A 3 20.54 4.27 2.58
N ARG A 4 19.81 3.44 3.34
CA ARG A 4 18.56 3.81 3.99
C ARG A 4 18.70 3.68 5.50
N CYS A 5 18.02 4.56 6.21
CA CYS A 5 17.91 4.56 7.67
C CYS A 5 16.44 4.57 8.06
N VAL A 6 16.06 3.73 9.02
CA VAL A 6 14.70 3.65 9.55
C VAL A 6 14.76 3.73 11.07
N LYS A 7 13.77 4.36 11.68
CA LYS A 7 13.60 4.39 13.14
C LYS A 7 12.62 3.30 13.55
N MET A 8 13.07 2.33 14.33
CA MET A 8 12.27 1.16 14.76
C MET A 8 12.30 0.99 16.28
N ALA A 9 11.30 0.32 16.85
CA ALA A 9 11.29 -0.05 18.26
C ALA A 9 12.35 -1.13 18.55
N VAL A 10 12.95 -1.10 19.75
CA VAL A 10 13.97 -2.08 20.14
C VAL A 10 13.38 -3.50 20.22
N PRO A 11 13.95 -4.49 19.49
CA PRO A 11 13.51 -5.88 19.58
C PRO A 11 13.77 -6.44 20.98
N GLY A 12 12.71 -6.71 21.72
CA GLY A 12 12.78 -7.19 23.11
C GLY A 12 11.68 -6.63 24.02
N VAL A 13 11.08 -5.49 23.67
CA VAL A 13 9.90 -4.93 24.35
C VAL A 13 8.62 -5.08 23.50
N SER A 14 8.79 -5.25 22.19
CA SER A 14 7.76 -5.67 21.24
C SER A 14 8.41 -6.63 20.25
N GLY A 15 7.80 -7.79 20.01
CA GLY A 15 8.36 -8.90 19.24
C GLY A 15 8.48 -8.65 17.72
N GLY A 16 8.82 -7.44 17.30
CA GLY A 16 8.94 -7.08 15.89
C GLY A 16 10.23 -7.64 15.29
N SER A 17 10.13 -8.75 14.56
CA SER A 17 11.13 -9.09 13.55
C SER A 17 11.03 -8.08 12.41
N CYS A 18 12.15 -7.47 12.00
CA CYS A 18 12.19 -6.66 10.79
C CYS A 18 12.24 -7.60 9.57
N SER A 19 11.08 -7.96 9.02
CA SER A 19 11.00 -8.66 7.74
C SER A 19 11.29 -7.71 6.59
N ASP A 20 11.70 -8.24 5.42
CA ASP A 20 11.93 -7.42 4.23
C ASP A 20 10.70 -6.59 3.84
N SER A 21 9.50 -7.19 3.91
CA SER A 21 8.23 -6.52 3.63
C SER A 21 7.95 -5.36 4.62
N SER A 22 8.23 -5.57 5.91
CA SER A 22 8.12 -4.50 6.90
C SER A 22 9.17 -3.41 6.66
N TRP A 23 10.41 -3.79 6.33
CA TRP A 23 11.49 -2.83 6.07
C TRP A 23 11.17 -1.88 4.90
N VAL A 24 10.72 -2.41 3.76
CA VAL A 24 10.52 -1.59 2.55
C VAL A 24 9.35 -0.61 2.68
N THR A 25 8.36 -0.94 3.50
CA THR A 25 7.18 -0.11 3.78
C THR A 25 7.42 0.94 4.86
N GLN A 26 8.56 0.91 5.57
CA GLN A 26 8.90 1.94 6.55
C GLN A 26 9.35 3.25 5.90
N GLU A 27 9.17 4.38 6.58
CA GLU A 27 9.70 5.65 6.09
C GLU A 27 11.19 5.79 6.39
N THR A 28 11.94 6.40 5.47
CA THR A 28 13.32 6.77 5.77
C THR A 28 13.32 7.83 6.87
N SER A 29 14.21 7.70 7.85
CA SER A 29 14.35 8.63 8.95
C SER A 29 15.81 8.69 9.40
N TRP A 30 16.46 9.84 9.20
CA TRP A 30 17.85 10.07 9.60
C TRP A 30 17.93 10.66 11.01
N PRO A 31 18.88 10.25 11.86
CA PRO A 31 19.07 10.83 13.19
C PRO A 31 19.40 12.32 13.13
N THR A 32 18.68 13.21 13.80
CA THR A 32 18.76 14.67 13.59
C THR A 32 20.14 15.30 13.79
N PHE A 33 20.94 14.80 14.73
CA PHE A 33 22.23 15.39 15.07
C PHE A 33 23.25 14.32 15.50
N GLY A 34 24.55 14.63 15.39
CA GLY A 34 25.70 13.84 15.87
C GLY A 34 25.84 12.42 15.33
N PHE A 35 25.30 12.15 14.13
CA PHE A 35 25.63 10.98 13.33
C PHE A 35 26.39 11.42 12.07
N TYR A 36 27.45 10.68 11.75
CA TYR A 36 28.27 10.88 10.56
C TYR A 36 28.38 9.57 9.79
N PHE A 37 28.26 9.68 8.47
CA PHE A 37 28.23 8.55 7.56
C PHE A 37 29.37 8.66 6.57
N GLU A 38 30.18 7.62 6.47
CA GLU A 38 31.29 7.55 5.52
C GLU A 38 31.18 6.23 4.76
N PHE A 39 31.26 6.28 3.44
CA PHE A 39 31.26 5.09 2.60
C PHE A 39 32.48 5.10 1.68
N ASN A 40 33.35 4.10 1.85
CA ASN A 40 34.63 3.99 1.14
C ASN A 40 35.52 5.25 1.21
N GLY A 41 35.55 5.93 2.37
CA GLY A 41 36.31 7.17 2.56
C GLY A 41 35.56 8.44 2.17
N GLN A 42 34.41 8.33 1.49
CA GLN A 42 33.59 9.47 1.12
C GLN A 42 32.58 9.80 2.21
N MET A 43 32.59 11.05 2.67
CA MET A 43 31.55 11.55 3.59
C MET A 43 30.21 11.62 2.86
N LEU A 44 29.18 11.03 3.47
CA LEU A 44 27.82 11.03 2.95
C LEU A 44 26.97 12.06 3.68
N GLU A 45 26.19 12.82 2.93
CA GLU A 45 25.22 13.78 3.47
C GLU A 45 23.84 13.13 3.60
N ALA A 46 23.30 13.14 4.83
CA ALA A 46 21.94 12.65 5.09
C ALA A 46 20.91 13.54 4.38
N ARG A 47 20.12 12.96 3.48
CA ARG A 47 19.11 13.68 2.70
C ARG A 47 17.85 13.89 3.53
N ARG A 48 17.84 14.96 4.33
CA ARG A 48 16.74 15.29 5.24
C ARG A 48 15.61 16.05 4.55
N LYS A 49 14.40 15.93 5.09
CA LYS A 49 13.30 16.82 4.73
C LYS A 49 13.63 18.27 5.10
N ILE A 50 13.33 19.20 4.21
CA ILE A 50 13.47 20.65 4.45
C ILE A 50 12.16 21.23 5.04
N HIS A 51 11.00 20.61 4.75
CA HIS A 51 9.65 20.98 5.28
C HIS A 51 8.77 19.73 5.52
N TRP A 52 7.48 19.74 5.11
CA TRP A 52 6.52 18.61 5.15
C TRP A 52 6.89 17.39 4.30
N GLY A 53 8.14 17.30 3.84
CA GLY A 53 8.67 16.18 3.08
C GLY A 53 9.03 15.00 3.96
N ARG A 54 9.62 13.98 3.34
CA ARG A 54 10.21 12.82 4.01
C ARG A 54 11.71 12.84 3.79
N ASP A 55 12.45 12.25 4.72
CA ASP A 55 13.86 11.97 4.50
C ASP A 55 13.99 11.00 3.31
N LYS A 56 15.09 11.11 2.57
CA LYS A 56 15.36 10.29 1.40
C LYS A 56 16.57 9.39 1.65
N PRO A 57 16.59 8.18 1.07
CA PRO A 57 17.81 7.38 1.00
C PRO A 57 18.93 8.14 0.28
N ILE A 58 20.18 7.80 0.62
CA ILE A 58 21.37 8.35 -0.03
C ILE A 58 21.75 7.38 -1.15
N ASP A 59 21.79 7.86 -2.40
CA ASP A 59 22.36 7.07 -3.49
C ASP A 59 23.87 6.97 -3.28
N ILE A 60 24.36 5.73 -3.16
CA ILE A 60 25.78 5.45 -2.96
C ILE A 60 26.39 4.70 -4.16
N THR A 61 25.63 4.54 -5.25
CA THR A 61 26.01 3.74 -6.42
C THR A 61 27.35 4.16 -6.99
N ALA A 62 27.59 5.47 -7.11
CA ALA A 62 28.83 6.03 -7.63
C ALA A 62 30.07 5.76 -6.75
N PHE A 63 29.87 5.39 -5.47
CA PHE A 63 30.94 5.14 -4.52
C PHE A 63 31.22 3.65 -4.33
N VAL A 64 30.40 2.77 -4.90
CA VAL A 64 30.60 1.32 -4.84
C VAL A 64 31.80 0.94 -5.70
N ARG A 65 32.67 0.08 -5.16
CA ARG A 65 33.86 -0.46 -5.85
C ARG A 65 33.83 -1.98 -5.90
N SER A 66 34.57 -2.57 -6.82
CA SER A 66 34.78 -4.02 -6.84
C SER A 66 35.44 -4.50 -5.55
N GLY A 67 34.97 -5.63 -5.02
CA GLY A 67 35.49 -6.21 -3.78
C GLY A 67 34.90 -5.57 -2.51
N LYS A 68 35.75 -5.36 -1.50
CA LYS A 68 35.31 -4.92 -0.16
C LYS A 68 34.91 -3.44 -0.16
N ASN A 69 33.65 -3.20 0.15
CA ASN A 69 33.08 -1.89 0.46
C ASN A 69 32.96 -1.73 1.98
N THR A 70 33.02 -0.51 2.50
CA THR A 70 32.94 -0.26 3.95
C THR A 70 32.09 0.98 4.22
N LEU A 71 30.98 0.75 4.94
CA LEU A 71 30.18 1.79 5.56
C LEU A 71 30.64 1.98 6.99
N LYS A 72 30.98 3.21 7.36
CA LYS A 72 31.30 3.61 8.72
C LYS A 72 30.24 4.58 9.21
N VAL A 73 29.58 4.21 10.31
CA VAL A 73 28.59 5.03 10.99
C VAL A 73 29.19 5.45 12.34
N SER A 74 29.37 6.75 12.55
CA SER A 74 29.92 7.30 13.79
C SER A 74 28.82 8.07 14.51
N SER A 75 28.58 7.74 15.79
CA SER A 75 27.60 8.41 16.64
C SER A 75 28.31 9.09 17.81
N LEU A 76 27.97 10.35 18.07
CA LEU A 76 28.40 11.09 19.27
C LEU A 76 27.51 10.79 20.49
N PHE A 77 26.41 10.07 20.32
CA PHE A 77 25.48 9.73 21.39
C PHE A 77 25.77 8.35 21.98
N ARG A 78 25.63 8.28 23.30
CA ARG A 78 25.55 7.03 24.05
C ARG A 78 24.25 6.32 23.65
N ARG A 79 24.32 5.01 23.38
CA ARG A 79 23.12 4.22 23.06
C ARG A 79 22.05 4.40 24.14
N PRO A 80 20.78 4.57 23.77
CA PRO A 80 19.69 4.58 24.74
C PRO A 80 19.71 3.31 25.59
N ASN A 81 19.18 3.39 26.82
CA ASN A 81 19.02 2.21 27.66
C ASN A 81 17.99 1.26 26.98
N PRO A 82 18.36 0.02 26.62
CA PRO A 82 17.47 -0.92 25.93
C PRO A 82 16.21 -1.28 26.72
N SER A 83 16.24 -1.12 28.06
CA SER A 83 15.09 -1.41 28.93
C SER A 83 14.13 -0.23 29.12
N ALA A 84 14.39 0.92 28.48
CA ALA A 84 13.47 2.05 28.54
C ALA A 84 12.24 1.77 27.66
N THR A 85 11.05 1.84 28.27
CA THR A 85 9.76 1.70 27.56
C THR A 85 9.67 2.73 26.43
N GLY A 86 9.42 2.27 25.20
CA GLY A 86 9.34 3.14 24.02
C GLY A 86 10.70 3.54 23.44
N ALA A 87 11.79 2.88 23.82
CA ALA A 87 13.10 3.08 23.18
C ALA A 87 13.00 2.78 21.66
N MET A 88 13.48 3.74 20.88
CA MET A 88 13.58 3.65 19.43
C MET A 88 15.05 3.63 19.02
N GLU A 89 15.39 2.77 18.08
CA GLU A 89 16.72 2.66 17.49
C GLU A 89 16.69 3.02 16.00
N TYR A 90 17.81 3.56 15.54
CA TYR A 90 18.04 3.76 14.12
C TYR A 90 18.74 2.52 13.56
N VAL A 91 18.13 1.94 12.53
CA VAL A 91 18.65 0.79 11.81
C VAL A 91 18.99 1.22 10.40
N PHE A 92 20.14 0.77 9.92
CA PHE A 92 20.69 1.14 8.62
C PHE A 92 20.80 -0.10 7.75
N ALA A 93 20.45 0.04 6.47
CA ALA A 93 20.70 -1.00 5.47
C ALA A 93 21.20 -0.40 4.17
N ILE A 94 22.06 -1.14 3.48
CA ILE A 94 22.40 -0.87 2.09
C ILE A 94 21.45 -1.71 1.24
N GLU A 95 20.63 -1.02 0.46
CA GLU A 95 19.67 -1.64 -0.43
C GLU A 95 20.28 -1.72 -1.83
N GLU A 96 20.25 -2.92 -2.40
CA GLU A 96 20.43 -3.13 -3.83
C GLU A 96 19.08 -2.95 -4.51
N VAL A 97 19.05 -2.09 -5.52
CA VAL A 97 17.83 -1.79 -6.27
C VAL A 97 18.08 -2.23 -7.70
N ALA A 98 17.24 -3.11 -8.20
CA ALA A 98 17.23 -3.55 -9.58
C ALA A 98 16.04 -2.93 -10.32
N CYS A 99 16.23 -2.68 -11.61
CA CYS A 99 15.13 -2.37 -12.53
C CYS A 99 14.76 -3.64 -13.28
N VAL A 100 13.46 -3.88 -13.39
CA VAL A 100 12.90 -4.99 -14.17
C VAL A 100 12.01 -4.41 -15.25
N THR A 101 12.03 -5.01 -16.44
CA THR A 101 11.16 -4.59 -17.54
C THR A 101 9.72 -4.94 -17.23
N HIS A 102 8.79 -4.18 -17.80
CA HIS A 102 7.35 -4.43 -17.70
C HIS A 102 7.01 -5.89 -18.07
N ASP A 103 7.48 -6.37 -19.22
CA ASP A 103 7.29 -7.77 -19.64
C ASP A 103 7.75 -8.81 -18.60
N ASN A 104 8.88 -8.56 -17.93
CA ASN A 104 9.39 -9.48 -16.91
C ASN A 104 8.56 -9.43 -15.63
N VAL A 105 8.05 -8.25 -15.28
CA VAL A 105 7.10 -8.09 -14.16
C VAL A 105 5.83 -8.88 -14.45
N VAL A 106 5.21 -8.68 -15.61
CA VAL A 106 3.98 -9.38 -16.03
C VAL A 106 4.16 -10.89 -16.10
N ARG A 107 5.29 -11.38 -16.62
CA ARG A 107 5.57 -12.83 -16.69
C ARG A 107 5.95 -13.45 -15.35
N GLY A 108 6.38 -12.65 -14.37
CA GLY A 108 6.96 -13.11 -13.12
C GLY A 108 5.94 -13.34 -12.00
N PHE A 109 4.68 -12.96 -12.19
CA PHE A 109 3.67 -13.07 -11.14
C PHE A 109 3.30 -14.52 -10.85
N SER A 110 3.27 -14.85 -9.57
CA SER A 110 2.63 -16.07 -9.10
C SER A 110 1.11 -15.88 -9.08
N VAL A 111 0.40 -17.00 -9.20
CA VAL A 111 -1.06 -17.03 -9.22
C VAL A 111 -1.56 -17.63 -7.90
N ILE A 112 -2.50 -16.96 -7.23
CA ILE A 112 -3.28 -17.59 -6.16
C ILE A 112 -4.33 -18.45 -6.83
N SER A 113 -4.25 -19.77 -6.61
CA SER A 113 -5.26 -20.67 -7.15
C SER A 113 -6.61 -20.40 -6.49
N GLY A 114 -7.68 -20.31 -7.28
CA GLY A 114 -9.02 -19.98 -6.76
C GLY A 114 -9.56 -20.96 -5.70
N GLY A 115 -9.01 -22.18 -5.64
CA GLY A 115 -9.30 -23.14 -4.56
C GLY A 115 -8.89 -22.63 -3.17
N ASP A 116 -7.73 -21.99 -3.07
CA ASP A 116 -7.20 -21.48 -1.79
C ASP A 116 -8.05 -20.33 -1.25
N GLU A 117 -8.55 -19.47 -2.14
CA GLU A 117 -9.42 -18.35 -1.76
C GLU A 117 -10.78 -18.86 -1.27
N THR A 118 -11.39 -19.85 -1.93
CA THR A 118 -12.66 -20.42 -1.43
C THR A 118 -12.53 -21.10 -0.07
N VAL A 119 -11.37 -21.70 0.22
CA VAL A 119 -11.06 -22.28 1.54
C VAL A 119 -10.87 -21.18 2.58
N SER A 120 -10.13 -20.12 2.23
CA SER A 120 -9.94 -18.94 3.08
C SER A 120 -11.26 -18.25 3.40
N ILE A 121 -12.13 -18.07 2.41
CA ILE A 121 -13.47 -17.49 2.56
C ILE A 121 -14.31 -18.32 3.55
N LYS A 122 -14.34 -19.65 3.37
CA LYS A 122 -15.03 -20.58 4.27
C LYS A 122 -14.47 -20.50 5.69
N ALA A 123 -13.15 -20.43 5.83
CA ALA A 123 -12.50 -20.32 7.13
C ALA A 123 -12.85 -19.01 7.84
N SER A 124 -12.80 -17.86 7.15
CA SER A 124 -13.19 -16.56 7.72
C SER A 124 -14.65 -16.55 8.16
N LEU A 125 -15.58 -17.06 7.35
CA LEU A 125 -17.01 -17.10 7.67
C LEU A 125 -17.33 -18.03 8.84
N ASN A 126 -16.62 -19.16 8.95
CA ASN A 126 -16.80 -20.09 10.07
C ASN A 126 -16.16 -19.59 11.37
N ALA A 127 -14.98 -18.95 11.31
CA ALA A 127 -14.28 -18.46 12.50
C ALA A 127 -15.11 -17.42 13.28
N THR A 128 -15.79 -16.51 12.57
CA THR A 128 -16.61 -15.44 13.18
C THR A 128 -17.88 -15.96 13.86
N THR A 129 -18.37 -17.17 13.54
CA THR A 129 -19.47 -17.79 14.32
C THR A 129 -19.05 -18.20 15.74
N THR A 130 -17.75 -18.19 16.03
CA THR A 130 -17.16 -18.68 17.29
C THR A 130 -16.44 -17.60 18.12
N SER A 131 -16.22 -16.39 17.60
CA SER A 131 -15.53 -15.32 18.34
C SER A 131 -16.12 -13.95 18.05
N VAL A 132 -16.78 -13.38 19.06
CA VAL A 132 -17.04 -11.93 19.20
C VAL A 132 -15.77 -11.32 19.77
N ASP A 133 -14.91 -10.80 18.92
CA ASP A 133 -13.93 -9.79 19.33
C ASP A 133 -13.69 -8.83 18.14
N ASP A 134 -13.78 -7.54 18.46
CA ASP A 134 -13.63 -6.36 17.61
C ASP A 134 -12.28 -6.37 16.87
N ASP A 135 -12.29 -6.48 15.54
CA ASP A 135 -11.42 -5.71 14.63
C ASP A 135 -11.72 -6.01 13.14
N ASP A 136 -11.53 -4.99 12.31
CA ASP A 136 -11.39 -4.96 10.85
C ASP A 136 -12.65 -4.89 9.93
N ASP A 137 -12.88 -3.68 9.40
CA ASP A 137 -13.22 -3.21 8.02
C ASP A 137 -14.00 -4.08 7.00
N ILE A 138 -14.52 -5.24 7.37
CA ILE A 138 -15.41 -6.06 6.55
C ILE A 138 -16.84 -5.77 7.01
N ILE A 139 -17.67 -5.22 6.12
CA ILE A 139 -19.12 -5.17 6.36
C ILE A 139 -19.64 -6.60 6.30
N PHE A 140 -19.57 -7.27 7.44
CA PHE A 140 -20.03 -8.63 7.64
C PHE A 140 -21.48 -8.58 8.12
N ASP A 141 -22.39 -9.10 7.30
CA ASP A 141 -23.77 -9.30 7.73
C ASP A 141 -23.82 -10.63 8.50
N THR A 142 -23.69 -10.53 9.83
CA THR A 142 -23.72 -11.67 10.75
C THR A 142 -25.01 -12.47 10.68
N GLU A 143 -26.12 -11.85 10.25
CA GLU A 143 -27.39 -12.55 10.08
C GLU A 143 -27.43 -13.39 8.80
N LYS A 144 -26.75 -12.94 7.73
CA LYS A 144 -26.77 -13.59 6.42
C LYS A 144 -25.56 -14.49 6.14
N ASN A 145 -24.53 -14.47 6.98
CA ASN A 145 -23.28 -15.18 6.77
C ASN A 145 -22.67 -14.87 5.39
N THR A 146 -22.60 -13.57 5.10
CA THR A 146 -22.08 -13.02 3.84
C THR A 146 -21.16 -11.85 4.10
N PHE A 147 -20.21 -11.62 3.19
CA PHE A 147 -19.39 -10.41 3.18
C PHE A 147 -19.37 -9.80 1.77
N THR A 148 -19.04 -8.51 1.72
CA THR A 148 -19.00 -7.74 0.48
C THR A 148 -17.57 -7.59 -0.01
N ILE A 149 -17.34 -7.76 -1.31
CA ILE A 149 -16.06 -7.46 -1.96
C ILE A 149 -16.28 -6.38 -3.02
N THR A 150 -15.49 -5.32 -2.96
CA THR A 150 -15.42 -4.34 -4.04
C THR A 150 -14.65 -4.93 -5.22
N VAL A 151 -15.28 -4.97 -6.39
CA VAL A 151 -14.68 -5.44 -7.66
C VAL A 151 -14.34 -4.29 -8.61
N ALA A 152 -14.75 -3.07 -8.26
CA ALA A 152 -14.32 -1.85 -8.94
C ALA A 152 -12.86 -1.55 -8.65
N GLU A 153 -12.14 -1.19 -9.71
CA GLU A 153 -10.71 -0.85 -9.64
C GLU A 153 -10.51 0.45 -8.82
N PRO A 154 -9.60 0.48 -7.83
CA PRO A 154 -9.50 1.60 -6.88
C PRO A 154 -9.02 2.93 -7.46
N TYR A 155 -8.21 2.96 -8.53
CA TYR A 155 -7.73 4.21 -9.14
C TYR A 155 -8.78 4.89 -10.01
N THR A 156 -9.50 4.12 -10.81
CA THR A 156 -10.50 4.57 -11.79
C THR A 156 -11.92 4.61 -11.22
N ARG A 157 -12.18 3.83 -10.17
CA ARG A 157 -13.47 3.67 -9.47
C ARG A 157 -14.65 3.29 -10.36
N SER A 158 -14.38 2.92 -11.61
CA SER A 158 -15.40 2.85 -12.66
C SER A 158 -15.29 1.61 -13.54
N LYS A 159 -14.14 0.93 -13.55
CA LYS A 159 -13.90 -0.25 -14.39
C LYS A 159 -13.66 -1.48 -13.51
N LEU A 160 -14.03 -2.65 -14.03
CA LEU A 160 -13.52 -3.91 -13.50
C LEU A 160 -12.05 -4.06 -13.91
N CYS A 161 -11.26 -4.73 -13.08
CA CYS A 161 -9.87 -5.02 -13.40
C CYS A 161 -9.77 -5.88 -14.68
N GLU A 162 -8.76 -5.66 -15.51
CA GLU A 162 -8.40 -6.61 -16.58
C GLU A 162 -7.51 -7.72 -16.02
N ILE A 163 -6.55 -7.35 -15.19
CA ILE A 163 -5.64 -8.28 -14.50
C ILE A 163 -5.73 -7.97 -13.00
N PRO A 164 -6.63 -8.64 -12.25
CA PRO A 164 -6.81 -8.39 -10.82
C PRO A 164 -5.63 -8.95 -10.03
N VAL A 165 -4.93 -8.06 -9.32
CA VAL A 165 -3.79 -8.41 -8.48
C VAL A 165 -3.94 -7.88 -7.06
N ARG A 166 -3.24 -8.52 -6.13
CA ARG A 166 -3.05 -8.10 -4.73
C ARG A 166 -1.72 -8.62 -4.18
N GLY A 167 -1.26 -8.10 -3.04
CA GLY A 167 -0.03 -8.57 -2.40
C GLY A 167 -0.20 -9.87 -1.63
N LYS A 168 0.88 -10.65 -1.50
CA LYS A 168 0.98 -11.86 -0.65
C LYS A 168 0.56 -11.64 0.79
N THR A 169 0.85 -10.46 1.34
CA THR A 169 0.59 -10.10 2.74
C THR A 169 -0.68 -9.27 2.92
N CYS A 170 -1.38 -8.92 1.84
CA CYS A 170 -2.65 -8.20 1.91
C CYS A 170 -3.69 -9.06 2.64
N LYS A 171 -4.35 -8.49 3.65
CA LYS A 171 -5.44 -9.15 4.40
C LYS A 171 -6.83 -8.91 3.80
N HIS A 172 -7.00 -7.83 3.05
CA HIS A 172 -8.22 -7.50 2.31
C HIS A 172 -8.43 -8.45 1.11
N ARG A 173 -9.65 -8.60 0.59
CA ARG A 173 -9.96 -9.53 -0.54
C ARG A 173 -10.14 -8.82 -1.88
N GLU A 174 -10.22 -7.50 -1.85
CA GLU A 174 -10.26 -6.64 -3.01
C GLU A 174 -8.97 -6.75 -3.82
N CYS A 175 -9.10 -6.66 -5.13
CA CYS A 175 -7.97 -6.57 -6.06
C CYS A 175 -7.89 -5.17 -6.67
N PHE A 176 -6.71 -4.85 -7.19
CA PHE A 176 -6.49 -3.70 -8.05
C PHE A 176 -5.98 -4.15 -9.41
N ASP A 177 -6.14 -3.31 -10.43
CA ASP A 177 -5.71 -3.66 -11.78
C ASP A 177 -4.20 -3.46 -11.93
N LEU A 178 -3.52 -4.50 -12.43
CA LEU A 178 -2.07 -4.50 -12.57
C LEU A 178 -1.56 -3.37 -13.47
N GLU A 179 -2.12 -3.22 -14.67
CA GLU A 179 -1.63 -2.25 -15.65
C GLU A 179 -1.89 -0.82 -15.19
N THR A 180 -3.05 -0.61 -14.57
CA THR A 180 -3.40 0.67 -13.95
C THR A 180 -2.43 1.02 -12.83
N PHE A 181 -2.12 0.07 -11.95
CA PHE A 181 -1.15 0.26 -10.87
C PHE A 181 0.26 0.55 -11.39
N LEU A 182 0.77 -0.28 -12.31
CA LEU A 182 2.10 -0.07 -12.91
C LEU A 182 2.21 1.28 -13.61
N SER A 183 1.14 1.73 -14.26
CA SER A 183 1.08 3.03 -14.94
C SER A 183 1.05 4.20 -13.94
N ALA A 184 0.27 4.09 -12.87
CA ALA A 184 0.14 5.14 -11.86
C ALA A 184 1.45 5.39 -11.09
N GLU A 185 2.28 4.35 -10.94
CA GLU A 185 3.52 4.43 -10.17
C GLU A 185 4.75 4.85 -10.98
N LYS A 186 4.61 5.08 -12.29
CA LYS A 186 5.66 5.70 -13.12
C LYS A 186 5.82 7.17 -12.72
N ARG A 187 7.03 7.55 -12.29
CA ARG A 187 7.33 8.95 -11.90
C ARG A 187 8.34 9.66 -12.79
N PHE A 188 9.28 8.92 -13.37
CA PHE A 188 10.35 9.48 -14.22
C PHE A 188 10.61 8.56 -15.40
N GLU A 189 10.55 9.07 -16.63
CA GLU A 189 11.09 8.42 -17.85
C GLU A 189 10.85 6.90 -17.88
N ASP A 190 9.59 6.48 -17.70
CA ASP A 190 9.15 5.08 -17.71
C ASP A 190 9.65 4.15 -16.58
N VAL A 191 10.31 4.70 -15.56
CA VAL A 191 10.77 3.95 -14.37
C VAL A 191 9.95 4.34 -13.13
N SER A 192 9.45 3.33 -12.43
CA SER A 192 8.79 3.50 -11.14
C SER A 192 9.80 3.85 -10.06
N ALA A 193 9.46 4.78 -9.17
CA ALA A 193 10.33 5.08 -8.03
C ALA A 193 10.37 3.90 -7.04
N VAL A 194 11.51 3.66 -6.41
CA VAL A 194 11.74 2.43 -5.59
C VAL A 194 10.79 2.30 -4.40
N ASP A 195 10.32 3.42 -3.83
CA ASP A 195 9.54 3.45 -2.58
C ASP A 195 8.02 3.51 -2.78
N VAL A 196 7.55 3.31 -4.02
CA VAL A 196 6.13 3.47 -4.37
C VAL A 196 5.33 2.18 -4.36
N TRP A 197 6.00 1.03 -4.23
CA TRP A 197 5.40 -0.30 -4.29
C TRP A 197 4.59 -0.63 -3.02
N ARG A 198 3.46 0.06 -2.84
CA ARG A 198 2.53 -0.11 -1.72
C ARG A 198 1.12 -0.38 -2.24
N CYS A 199 0.42 -1.32 -1.62
CA CYS A 199 -0.94 -1.65 -1.99
C CYS A 199 -1.81 -0.39 -1.95
N PRO A 200 -2.56 -0.03 -3.01
CA PRO A 200 -3.41 1.15 -3.01
C PRO A 200 -4.49 1.10 -1.92
N ILE A 201 -4.87 -0.11 -1.48
CA ILE A 201 -5.90 -0.37 -0.48
C ILE A 201 -5.29 -0.33 0.93
N CYS A 202 -4.46 -1.31 1.32
CA CYS A 202 -3.96 -1.43 2.70
C CYS A 202 -2.53 -0.93 2.93
N LYS A 203 -1.85 -0.40 1.91
CA LYS A 203 -0.46 0.12 1.97
C LYS A 203 0.65 -0.89 2.29
N GLU A 204 0.33 -2.19 2.35
CA GLU A 204 1.30 -3.30 2.47
C GLU A 204 2.23 -3.41 1.25
N ASP A 205 3.32 -4.18 1.39
CA ASP A 205 4.32 -4.41 0.35
C ASP A 205 3.73 -5.14 -0.87
N VAL A 206 3.86 -4.51 -2.03
CA VAL A 206 3.43 -5.05 -3.33
C VAL A 206 4.50 -4.85 -4.40
N ARG A 207 5.79 -4.96 -4.01
CA ARG A 207 6.88 -5.06 -5.00
C ARG A 207 6.56 -6.15 -6.02
N PRO A 208 7.11 -6.11 -7.25
CA PRO A 208 6.78 -7.08 -8.30
C PRO A 208 6.82 -8.56 -7.88
N GLY A 209 7.77 -8.94 -7.01
CA GLY A 209 7.86 -10.31 -6.48
C GLY A 209 6.83 -10.67 -5.41
N GLU A 210 6.12 -9.69 -4.84
CA GLU A 210 5.13 -9.84 -3.77
C GLU A 210 3.69 -9.77 -4.29
N LEU A 211 3.48 -9.37 -5.54
CA LEU A 211 2.19 -9.36 -6.20
C LEU A 211 1.78 -10.76 -6.65
N LEU A 212 0.47 -10.99 -6.61
CA LEU A 212 -0.18 -12.21 -7.04
C LEU A 212 -1.40 -11.88 -7.89
N ILE A 213 -1.67 -12.69 -8.91
CA ILE A 213 -2.96 -12.68 -9.61
C ILE A 213 -3.95 -13.50 -8.79
N ASP A 214 -5.13 -12.92 -8.52
CA ASP A 214 -6.21 -13.62 -7.82
C ASP A 214 -7.11 -14.33 -8.84
N ASP A 215 -6.98 -15.66 -8.96
CA ASP A 215 -7.76 -16.43 -9.94
C ASP A 215 -9.26 -16.43 -9.62
N TRP A 216 -9.64 -16.35 -8.35
CA TRP A 216 -11.04 -16.37 -7.96
C TRP A 216 -11.73 -15.08 -8.39
N ILE A 217 -11.14 -13.93 -8.07
CA ILE A 217 -11.60 -12.62 -8.55
C ILE A 217 -11.54 -12.53 -10.08
N THR A 218 -10.52 -13.11 -10.71
CA THR A 218 -10.45 -13.22 -12.19
C THR A 218 -11.67 -13.93 -12.76
N GLY A 219 -12.08 -15.06 -12.15
CA GLY A 219 -13.28 -15.80 -12.52
C GLY A 219 -14.57 -14.99 -12.34
N VAL A 220 -14.70 -14.28 -11.22
CA VAL A 220 -15.82 -13.38 -10.93
C VAL A 220 -15.94 -12.29 -12.00
N ILE A 221 -14.85 -11.57 -12.27
CA ILE A 221 -14.82 -10.47 -13.23
C ILE A 221 -15.18 -10.97 -14.64
N LYS A 222 -14.66 -12.14 -15.04
CA LYS A 222 -14.99 -12.76 -16.32
C LYS A 222 -16.49 -13.05 -16.44
N ALA A 223 -17.10 -13.60 -15.40
CA ALA A 223 -18.53 -13.87 -15.38
C ALA A 223 -19.37 -12.59 -15.44
N LEU A 224 -19.00 -11.54 -14.69
CA LEU A 224 -19.65 -10.22 -14.75
C LEU A 224 -19.61 -9.66 -16.18
N LYS A 225 -18.45 -9.68 -16.83
CA LYS A 225 -18.28 -9.22 -18.22
C LYS A 225 -19.16 -10.01 -19.19
N GLN A 226 -19.19 -11.34 -19.06
CA GLN A 226 -20.01 -12.23 -19.91
C GLN A 226 -21.51 -12.00 -19.75
N ASN A 227 -21.95 -11.63 -18.55
CA ASN A 227 -23.35 -11.32 -18.24
C ASN A 227 -23.75 -9.87 -18.53
N GLY A 228 -22.85 -9.05 -19.10
CA GLY A 228 -23.11 -7.63 -19.38
C GLY A 228 -23.14 -6.73 -18.14
N GLN A 229 -22.57 -7.18 -17.01
CA GLN A 229 -22.59 -6.49 -15.71
C GLN A 229 -21.28 -5.74 -15.45
N GLN A 230 -20.84 -4.97 -16.44
CA GLN A 230 -19.52 -4.33 -16.45
C GLN A 230 -19.42 -3.15 -15.47
N ASP A 231 -20.58 -2.60 -15.10
CA ASP A 231 -20.72 -1.48 -14.16
C ASP A 231 -20.81 -1.93 -12.69
N THR A 232 -20.82 -3.23 -12.41
CA THR A 232 -20.87 -3.74 -11.04
C THR A 232 -19.70 -3.22 -10.21
N ARG A 233 -20.00 -2.64 -9.05
CA ARG A 233 -18.99 -2.08 -8.13
C ARG A 233 -18.58 -3.06 -7.04
N ALA A 234 -19.52 -3.87 -6.58
CA ALA A 234 -19.30 -4.81 -5.50
C ALA A 234 -20.15 -6.08 -5.69
N ILE A 235 -19.72 -7.16 -5.04
CA ILE A 235 -20.42 -8.44 -4.99
C ILE A 235 -20.66 -8.84 -3.54
N ILE A 236 -21.71 -9.60 -3.30
CA ILE A 236 -21.95 -10.30 -2.03
C ILE A 236 -21.47 -11.73 -2.21
N VAL A 237 -20.66 -12.22 -1.27
CA VAL A 237 -20.12 -13.57 -1.25
C VAL A 237 -20.68 -14.33 -0.06
N LYS A 238 -21.14 -15.56 -0.31
CA LYS A 238 -21.71 -16.46 0.70
C LYS A 238 -20.67 -17.49 1.17
N ALA A 239 -20.96 -18.14 2.30
CA ALA A 239 -20.09 -19.16 2.90
C ALA A 239 -19.83 -20.40 2.04
N ASP A 240 -20.71 -20.73 1.12
CA ASP A 240 -20.45 -21.80 0.15
C ASP A 240 -19.48 -21.39 -0.97
N GLY A 241 -19.09 -20.11 -1.04
CA GLY A 241 -18.25 -19.51 -2.07
C GLY A 241 -19.02 -18.99 -3.28
N THR A 242 -20.36 -19.11 -3.29
CA THR A 242 -21.20 -18.48 -4.32
C THR A 242 -21.26 -16.98 -4.11
N TRP A 243 -21.46 -16.23 -5.20
CA TRP A 243 -21.49 -14.78 -5.16
C TRP A 243 -22.59 -14.23 -6.08
N SER A 244 -23.03 -13.01 -5.80
CA SER A 244 -23.98 -12.26 -6.64
C SER A 244 -23.61 -10.79 -6.69
N PRO A 245 -23.80 -10.10 -7.83
CA PRO A 245 -23.53 -8.68 -7.95
C PRO A 245 -24.49 -7.86 -7.08
N ILE A 246 -23.99 -6.78 -6.49
CA ILE A 246 -24.82 -5.75 -5.87
C ILE A 246 -25.33 -4.84 -6.98
N VAL A 247 -26.65 -4.77 -7.12
CA VAL A 247 -27.31 -3.85 -8.06
C VAL A 247 -27.53 -2.54 -7.32
N GLU A 248 -26.80 -1.50 -7.71
CA GLU A 248 -27.12 -0.14 -7.29
C GLU A 248 -28.43 0.27 -7.97
N GLU A 249 -29.47 0.52 -7.19
CA GLU A 249 -30.69 1.15 -7.70
C GLU A 249 -30.28 2.53 -8.21
N LYS A 250 -30.34 2.74 -9.53
CA LYS A 250 -30.24 4.07 -10.09
C LYS A 250 -31.46 4.83 -9.62
N GLU A 251 -31.30 5.77 -8.69
CA GLU A 251 -32.32 6.79 -8.46
C GLU A 251 -32.53 7.52 -9.80
N ASP A 252 -33.60 7.17 -10.48
CA ASP A 252 -34.09 7.90 -11.65
C ASP A 252 -34.46 9.31 -11.16
N ASN A 253 -33.50 10.24 -11.25
CA ASN A 253 -33.72 11.65 -10.97
C ASN A 253 -34.51 12.25 -12.14
N ALA A 254 -35.78 11.87 -12.23
CA ALA A 254 -36.77 12.48 -13.10
C ALA A 254 -36.96 13.92 -12.64
N GLY A 255 -36.50 14.85 -13.48
CA GLY A 255 -36.48 16.27 -13.18
C GLY A 255 -37.84 16.81 -12.72
N SER A 256 -37.83 17.48 -11.57
CA SER A 256 -38.81 18.50 -11.25
C SER A 256 -38.10 19.84 -11.27
N ALA A 257 -38.13 20.48 -12.43
CA ALA A 257 -37.79 21.88 -12.57
C ALA A 257 -38.82 22.69 -11.77
N ASN A 258 -38.48 23.07 -10.55
CA ASN A 258 -39.17 24.14 -9.85
C ASN A 258 -38.20 25.29 -9.66
N ALA A 259 -38.25 26.23 -10.60
CA ALA A 259 -37.54 27.49 -10.52
C ALA A 259 -37.99 28.25 -9.27
N ARG A 260 -37.06 28.51 -8.35
CA ARG A 260 -37.25 29.50 -7.28
C ARG A 260 -36.04 30.42 -7.28
N ALA A 261 -36.34 31.71 -7.47
CA ALA A 261 -35.41 32.81 -7.67
C ALA A 261 -34.35 32.94 -6.56
N PRO A 262 -33.16 33.50 -6.86
CA PRO A 262 -32.11 33.70 -5.88
C PRO A 262 -32.43 34.92 -4.99
N SER A 263 -32.40 34.73 -3.68
CA SER A 263 -32.34 35.81 -2.69
C SER A 263 -30.88 36.16 -2.39
N GLU A 264 -30.55 37.44 -2.55
CA GLU A 264 -29.35 38.09 -2.04
C GLU A 264 -29.18 37.85 -0.53
N ASN A 265 -27.94 37.58 -0.05
CA ASN A 265 -27.30 38.46 0.93
C ASN A 265 -25.82 38.14 1.19
N THR A 266 -25.03 39.22 1.16
CA THR A 266 -23.80 39.54 1.93
C THR A 266 -22.65 38.54 2.01
N GLY A 267 -21.60 38.85 1.24
CA GLY A 267 -20.24 38.39 1.49
C GLY A 267 -19.62 39.09 2.69
N GLU A 268 -18.95 38.31 3.53
CA GLU A 268 -18.08 38.76 4.62
C GLU A 268 -16.64 38.72 4.09
N LEU A 269 -16.01 39.90 4.00
CA LEU A 269 -14.60 40.05 3.66
C LEU A 269 -13.75 39.57 4.84
N MET A 270 -12.85 38.61 4.61
CA MET A 270 -11.69 38.40 5.49
C MET A 270 -10.47 39.15 4.95
N GLU A 271 -9.95 40.01 5.80
CA GLU A 271 -8.80 40.89 5.61
C GLU A 271 -7.50 40.08 5.71
N ILE A 272 -6.61 40.23 4.71
CA ILE A 272 -5.25 39.67 4.72
C ILE A 272 -4.34 40.76 5.28
N VAL A 273 -3.70 40.50 6.41
CA VAL A 273 -2.63 41.34 6.97
C VAL A 273 -1.29 40.78 6.52
N GLU A 274 -0.59 41.51 5.66
CA GLU A 274 0.84 41.31 5.40
C GLU A 274 1.64 41.92 6.57
N LEU A 275 2.62 41.18 7.07
CA LEU A 275 3.57 41.65 8.08
C LEU A 275 4.90 41.96 7.40
N ASP A 276 5.42 43.17 7.66
CA ASP A 276 6.77 43.63 7.28
C ASP A 276 7.90 42.78 7.88
#